data_AF-N8UG07-F1
#
_entry.id   AF-N8UG07-F1
#
_cell.length_a   1.000
_cell.length_b   1.000
_cell.length_c   1.000
_cell.angle_alpha   90.00
_cell.angle_beta   90.00
_cell.angle_gamma   90.00
#
_symmetry.space_group_name_H-M   'P 1'
#
loop_
_entity.id
_entity.type
_entity.pdbx_description
1 polymer ?
#
loop_
_entity_poly.entity_id
_entity_poly.type
_entity_poly.pdbx_seq_one_letter_code
_entity_poly.pdbx_strand_id
1 'polypeptide(L)'
;MNEQLNATLMSWVQFLNDPLWNFLVVLLVAVGVFYTFVTGAVQLRLFLHSIRVMKGSRKETQDEHGITPFQAFVTGLASRVGVGNVAGVAIAIAIGGPGAVFWMWVTAFLGMSSAFVESSLAQLFKVKDHQNKQFRGGPAYYITKGLKQKWLGIVFALSLILAYGFVFNAVQANAIIGATSHAWGWDKANFVLGLGGLDLEVSWVGIALVIMTALIIFGGIKRIAKVAESIVPFMALLYIMVALYIAIANLPMLPEIFKLIFSKAFQFEAAAGGFFGAMISMAMMMGIKRGLFSNEAGMGSAPNAAAASDVKHPVNQGLVQMLGV
;
A
#
# COMPACT_ATOMS: atom_id res chain seq x y z
N MET A 1 -28.08 -9.13 14.99
CA MET A 1 -27.75 -8.00 14.09
C MET A 1 -28.60 -8.13 12.84
N ASN A 2 -29.36 -7.11 12.44
CA ASN A 2 -30.36 -7.23 11.36
C ASN A 2 -29.69 -7.57 10.02
N GLU A 3 -29.73 -8.83 9.58
CA GLU A 3 -29.17 -9.28 8.30
C GLU A 3 -29.69 -8.43 7.13
N GLN A 4 -30.95 -8.00 7.22
CA GLN A 4 -31.58 -7.13 6.24
C GLN A 4 -30.96 -5.72 6.19
N LEU A 5 -30.57 -5.16 7.35
CA LEU A 5 -29.86 -3.88 7.41
C LEU A 5 -28.46 -4.02 6.79
N ASN A 6 -27.73 -5.08 7.15
CA ASN A 6 -26.41 -5.34 6.59
C ASN A 6 -26.46 -5.57 5.08
N ALA A 7 -27.42 -6.34 4.59
CA ALA A 7 -27.62 -6.58 3.17
C ALA A 7 -27.96 -5.28 2.41
N THR A 8 -28.82 -4.45 2.99
CA THR A 8 -29.17 -3.15 2.42
C THR A 8 -27.95 -2.22 2.40
N LEU A 9 -27.21 -2.09 3.50
CA LEU A 9 -26.00 -1.27 3.53
C LEU A 9 -24.94 -1.76 2.54
N MET A 10 -24.75 -3.08 2.44
CA MET A 10 -23.79 -3.66 1.52
C MET A 10 -24.18 -3.42 0.05
N SER A 11 -25.47 -3.47 -0.29
CA SER A 11 -25.92 -3.19 -1.66
C SER A 11 -25.70 -1.72 -2.04
N TRP A 12 -25.95 -0.78 -1.13
CA TRP A 12 -25.61 0.64 -1.35
C TRP A 12 -24.11 0.85 -1.53
N VAL A 13 -23.29 0.19 -0.71
CA VAL A 13 -21.82 0.25 -0.82
C VAL A 13 -21.37 -0.31 -2.17
N GLN A 14 -21.86 -1.47 -2.58
CA GLN A 14 -21.51 -2.10 -3.87
C GLN A 14 -21.92 -1.23 -5.05
N PHE A 15 -23.15 -0.69 -5.03
CA PHE A 15 -23.66 0.18 -6.09
C PHE A 15 -22.77 1.40 -6.34
N LEU A 16 -22.24 2.02 -5.28
CA LEU A 16 -21.32 3.16 -5.39
C LEU A 16 -19.88 2.72 -5.71
N ASN A 17 -19.42 1.63 -5.10
CA ASN A 17 -18.03 1.21 -5.15
C ASN A 17 -17.65 0.59 -6.49
N ASP A 18 -18.50 -0.27 -7.06
CA ASP A 18 -18.13 -1.05 -8.25
C ASP A 18 -17.82 -0.17 -9.49
N PRO A 19 -18.64 0.85 -9.84
CA PRO A 19 -18.33 1.75 -10.95
C PRO A 19 -17.06 2.57 -10.71
N LEU A 20 -16.89 3.09 -9.48
CA LEU A 20 -15.72 3.88 -9.10
C LEU A 20 -14.44 3.04 -9.23
N TRP A 21 -14.50 1.78 -8.81
CA TRP A 21 -13.33 0.91 -8.82
C TRP A 21 -12.94 0.49 -10.23
N ASN A 22 -13.91 0.19 -11.08
CA ASN A 22 -13.66 -0.12 -12.49
C ASN A 22 -13.01 1.08 -13.21
N PHE A 23 -13.53 2.28 -12.97
CA PHE A 23 -12.96 3.50 -13.54
C PHE A 23 -11.55 3.79 -12.98
N LEU A 24 -11.35 3.68 -11.67
CA LEU A 24 -10.08 3.98 -11.03
C LEU A 24 -8.97 3.02 -11.47
N VAL A 25 -9.27 1.74 -11.64
CA VAL A 25 -8.34 0.74 -12.16
C VAL A 25 -7.81 1.16 -13.54
N VAL A 26 -8.70 1.52 -14.46
CA VAL A 26 -8.32 1.95 -15.81
C VAL A 26 -7.52 3.25 -15.76
N LEU A 27 -7.96 4.22 -14.95
CA LEU A 27 -7.29 5.50 -14.80
C LEU A 27 -5.87 5.35 -14.23
N LEU A 28 -5.68 4.53 -13.19
CA LEU A 28 -4.37 4.32 -12.56
C LEU A 28 -3.39 3.63 -13.51
N VAL A 29 -3.86 2.65 -14.29
CA VAL A 29 -3.03 2.04 -15.34
C VAL A 29 -2.66 3.08 -16.40
N ALA A 30 -3.62 3.88 -16.88
CA ALA A 30 -3.37 4.92 -17.87
C ALA A 30 -2.36 5.97 -17.36
N VAL A 31 -2.48 6.39 -16.09
CA VAL A 31 -1.55 7.33 -15.45
C VAL A 31 -0.16 6.71 -15.28
N GLY A 32 -0.06 5.45 -14.86
CA GLY A 32 1.22 4.75 -14.76
C GLY A 32 1.91 4.59 -16.12
N VAL A 33 1.15 4.31 -17.19
CA VAL A 33 1.65 4.31 -18.57
C VAL A 33 2.12 5.71 -18.98
N PHE A 34 1.30 6.74 -18.72
CA PHE A 34 1.66 8.13 -18.99
C PHE A 34 2.97 8.53 -18.30
N TYR A 35 3.12 8.26 -17.00
CA TYR A 35 4.36 8.56 -16.28
C TYR A 35 5.54 7.75 -16.76
N THR A 36 5.34 6.49 -17.15
CA THR A 36 6.39 5.68 -17.78
C THR A 36 6.92 6.37 -19.03
N PHE A 37 6.05 6.88 -19.92
CA PHE A 37 6.51 7.58 -21.12
C PHE A 37 7.14 8.94 -20.82
N VAL A 38 6.47 9.79 -20.04
CA VAL A 38 6.93 11.16 -19.78
C VAL A 38 8.24 11.20 -18.99
N THR A 39 8.48 10.24 -18.10
CA THR A 39 9.74 10.14 -17.35
C THR A 39 10.87 9.47 -18.12
N GLY A 40 10.62 9.03 -19.36
CA GLY A 40 11.58 8.28 -20.17
C GLY A 40 11.91 6.92 -19.56
N ALA A 41 10.87 6.18 -19.16
CA ALA A 41 10.90 4.89 -18.49
C ALA A 41 11.87 4.88 -17.31
N VAL A 42 11.68 5.78 -16.35
CA VAL A 42 12.59 5.97 -15.20
C VAL A 42 12.83 4.68 -14.42
N GLN A 43 11.80 3.83 -14.29
CA GLN A 43 11.86 2.56 -13.60
C GLN A 43 12.75 1.52 -14.31
N LEU A 44 13.06 1.70 -15.60
CA LEU A 44 14.05 0.88 -16.32
C LEU A 44 15.41 1.58 -16.33
N ARG A 45 15.44 2.84 -16.78
CA ARG A 45 16.67 3.60 -17.02
C ARG A 45 17.47 3.85 -15.74
N LEU A 46 16.78 4.13 -14.63
CA LEU A 46 17.40 4.53 -13.36
C LEU A 46 17.28 3.48 -12.25
N PHE A 47 16.77 2.27 -12.51
CA PHE A 47 16.62 1.23 -11.48
C PHE A 47 17.92 0.95 -10.70
N LEU A 48 19.01 0.67 -11.42
CA LEU A 48 20.31 0.40 -10.79
C LEU A 48 20.88 1.64 -10.08
N HIS A 49 20.59 2.83 -10.60
CA HIS A 49 20.97 4.08 -9.96
C HIS A 49 20.21 4.28 -8.64
N SER A 50 18.92 3.96 -8.60
CA SER A 50 18.10 3.99 -7.38
C SER A 50 18.67 3.09 -6.29
N ILE A 51 19.15 1.89 -6.63
CA ILE A 51 19.81 1.01 -5.67
C ILE A 51 21.08 1.67 -5.10
N ARG A 52 21.86 2.36 -5.93
CA ARG A 52 23.05 3.11 -5.49
C ARG A 52 22.66 4.27 -4.55
N VAL A 53 21.62 5.03 -4.89
CA VAL A 53 21.09 6.11 -4.04
C VAL A 53 20.58 5.54 -2.71
N MET A 54 19.88 4.40 -2.73
CA MET A 54 19.43 3.68 -1.55
C MET A 54 20.58 3.25 -0.64
N LYS A 55 21.71 2.79 -1.17
CA LYS A 55 22.88 2.44 -0.32
C LYS A 55 23.43 3.64 0.45
N GLY A 56 23.32 4.86 -0.11
CA GLY A 56 23.71 6.10 0.54
C GLY A 56 22.63 6.73 1.43
N SER A 57 21.43 6.14 1.50
CA SER A 57 20.22 6.75 2.09
C SER A 57 20.19 6.73 3.62
N ARG A 58 21.14 6.05 4.28
CA ARG A 58 21.26 5.97 5.75
C ARG A 58 22.16 7.04 6.36
N LYS A 59 22.80 7.87 5.54
CA LYS A 59 23.66 8.96 6.03
C LYS A 59 22.86 9.93 6.90
N GLU A 60 23.56 10.56 7.84
CA GLU A 60 22.96 11.57 8.73
C GLU A 60 22.28 12.69 7.93
N THR A 61 21.16 13.17 8.47
CA THR A 61 20.42 14.29 7.91
C THR A 61 21.17 15.60 8.16
N GLN A 62 21.00 16.57 7.28
CA GLN A 62 21.51 17.93 7.51
C GLN A 62 20.57 18.71 8.42
N ASP A 63 19.27 18.43 8.36
CA ASP A 63 18.26 18.95 9.26
C ASP A 63 17.96 17.96 10.39
N GLU A 64 18.16 18.39 11.62
CA GLU A 64 17.83 17.58 12.80
C GLU A 64 16.35 17.22 12.88
N HIS A 65 15.43 17.94 12.21
CA HIS A 65 14.00 17.69 12.27
C HIS A 65 13.49 16.76 11.17
N GLY A 66 14.34 16.42 10.19
CA GLY A 66 14.05 15.45 9.14
C GLY A 66 14.37 14.01 9.56
N ILE A 67 13.88 13.05 8.77
CA ILE A 67 14.31 11.64 8.86
C ILE A 67 15.21 11.30 7.66
N THR A 68 16.00 10.24 7.78
CA THR A 68 16.87 9.85 6.66
C THR A 68 16.03 9.36 5.47
N PRO A 69 16.55 9.42 4.24
CA PRO A 69 15.87 8.87 3.07
C PRO A 69 15.52 7.38 3.22
N PHE A 70 16.40 6.60 3.89
CA PHE A 70 16.13 5.20 4.24
C PHE A 70 14.97 5.06 5.23
N GLN A 71 14.95 5.90 6.27
CA GLN A 71 13.88 5.90 7.26
C GLN A 71 12.53 6.25 6.65
N ALA A 72 12.47 7.21 5.73
CA ALA A 72 11.24 7.50 5.00
C ALA A 72 10.83 6.37 4.06
N PHE A 73 11.80 5.67 3.45
CA PHE A 73 11.55 4.48 2.63
C PHE A 73 10.94 3.34 3.43
N VAL A 74 11.57 2.93 4.53
CA VAL A 74 11.06 1.84 5.38
C VAL A 74 9.77 2.21 6.10
N THR A 75 9.55 3.49 6.42
CA THR A 75 8.26 3.97 6.96
C THR A 75 7.15 3.84 5.92
N GLY A 76 7.41 4.19 4.66
CA GLY A 76 6.47 3.97 3.56
C GLY A 76 6.27 2.48 3.26
N LEU A 77 7.33 1.67 3.29
CA LEU A 77 7.22 0.22 3.16
C LEU A 77 6.39 -0.41 4.29
N ALA A 78 6.46 0.13 5.51
CA ALA A 78 5.65 -0.35 6.63
C ALA A 78 4.14 -0.26 6.35
N SER A 79 3.70 0.76 5.61
CA SER A 79 2.28 0.86 5.21
C SER A 79 1.94 -0.08 4.06
N ARG A 80 2.87 -0.28 3.13
CA ARG A 80 2.69 -1.10 1.93
C ARG A 80 2.84 -2.59 2.15
N VAL A 81 3.57 -3.03 3.17
CA VAL A 81 3.82 -4.44 3.47
C VAL A 81 2.95 -4.84 4.65
N GLY A 82 1.82 -5.47 4.38
CA GLY A 82 0.91 -5.93 5.43
C GLY A 82 -0.08 -6.98 4.96
N VAL A 83 -1.23 -7.03 5.63
CA VAL A 83 -2.32 -7.98 5.32
C VAL A 83 -2.75 -7.86 3.86
N GLY A 84 -2.73 -6.64 3.30
CA GLY A 84 -3.06 -6.39 1.90
C GLY A 84 -2.23 -7.20 0.90
N ASN A 85 -0.95 -7.42 1.17
CA ASN A 85 -0.05 -8.17 0.28
C ASN A 85 -0.29 -9.67 0.43
N VAL A 86 -0.50 -10.17 1.65
CA VAL A 86 -0.71 -11.61 1.89
C VAL A 86 -2.11 -12.03 1.46
N ALA A 87 -3.14 -11.43 2.08
CA ALA A 87 -4.53 -11.75 1.80
C ALA A 87 -4.97 -11.23 0.43
N GLY A 88 -4.49 -10.07 -0.01
CA GLY A 88 -4.88 -9.52 -1.31
C GLY A 88 -4.37 -10.34 -2.49
N VAL A 89 -3.12 -10.85 -2.44
CA VAL A 89 -2.60 -11.78 -3.45
C VAL A 89 -3.40 -13.08 -3.43
N ALA A 90 -3.69 -13.63 -2.24
CA ALA A 90 -4.49 -14.85 -2.12
C ALA A 90 -5.89 -14.68 -2.72
N ILE A 91 -6.57 -13.56 -2.45
CA ILE A 91 -7.88 -13.23 -3.04
C ILE A 91 -7.78 -13.04 -4.56
N ALA A 92 -6.69 -12.42 -5.05
CA ALA A 92 -6.46 -12.25 -6.48
C ALA A 92 -6.38 -13.60 -7.19
N ILE A 93 -5.63 -14.55 -6.63
CA ILE A 93 -5.47 -15.90 -7.18
C ILE A 93 -6.76 -16.71 -7.02
N ALA A 94 -7.45 -16.63 -5.88
CA ALA A 94 -8.66 -17.40 -5.62
C ALA A 94 -9.81 -17.01 -6.56
N ILE A 95 -9.96 -15.71 -6.88
CA ILE A 95 -11.05 -15.20 -7.70
C ILE A 95 -10.64 -15.05 -9.17
N GLY A 96 -9.46 -14.47 -9.42
CA GLY A 96 -8.97 -14.20 -10.78
C GLY A 96 -8.13 -15.32 -11.39
N GLY A 97 -7.81 -16.35 -10.62
CA GLY A 97 -6.91 -17.43 -11.02
C GLY A 97 -5.43 -17.02 -11.01
N PRO A 98 -4.53 -17.98 -11.33
CA PRO A 98 -3.07 -17.76 -11.30
C PRO A 98 -2.58 -16.64 -12.22
N GLY A 99 -3.30 -16.37 -13.31
CA GLY A 99 -3.00 -15.29 -14.25
C GLY A 99 -3.06 -13.89 -13.64
N ALA A 100 -3.75 -13.71 -12.50
CA ALA A 100 -3.80 -12.44 -11.80
C ALA A 100 -2.41 -11.97 -11.34
N VAL A 101 -1.50 -12.90 -11.02
CA VAL A 101 -0.13 -12.60 -10.56
C VAL A 101 0.66 -11.84 -11.62
N PHE A 102 0.52 -12.20 -12.89
CA PHE A 102 1.16 -11.48 -14.00
C PHE A 102 0.74 -10.01 -14.04
N TRP A 103 -0.56 -9.75 -13.91
CA TRP A 103 -1.11 -8.40 -13.91
C TRP A 103 -0.74 -7.61 -12.65
N MET A 104 -0.54 -8.28 -11.51
CA MET A 104 0.06 -7.67 -10.33
C MET A 104 1.50 -7.20 -10.61
N TRP A 105 2.31 -7.96 -11.36
CA TRP A 105 3.66 -7.53 -11.75
C TRP A 105 3.65 -6.36 -12.73
N VAL A 106 2.79 -6.40 -13.75
CA VAL A 106 2.64 -5.29 -14.71
C VAL A 106 2.23 -4.00 -13.98
N THR A 107 1.29 -4.11 -13.05
CA THR A 107 0.82 -2.93 -12.28
C THR A 107 1.84 -2.43 -11.28
N ALA A 108 2.64 -3.30 -10.66
CA ALA A 108 3.80 -2.89 -9.87
C ALA A 108 4.80 -2.14 -10.74
N PHE A 109 5.16 -2.68 -11.91
CA PHE A 109 6.11 -2.04 -12.82
C PHE A 109 5.66 -0.63 -13.25
N LEU A 110 4.38 -0.45 -13.60
CA LEU A 110 3.81 0.87 -13.88
C LEU A 110 3.78 1.75 -12.63
N GLY A 111 3.42 1.17 -11.48
CA GLY A 111 3.36 1.83 -10.18
C GLY A 111 4.71 2.39 -9.71
N MET A 112 5.84 1.80 -10.11
CA MET A 112 7.17 2.35 -9.82
C MET A 112 7.32 3.79 -10.35
N SER A 113 6.82 4.06 -11.56
CA SER A 113 6.86 5.40 -12.15
C SER A 113 5.96 6.39 -11.42
N SER A 114 4.77 5.95 -11.00
CA SER A 114 3.85 6.76 -10.17
C SER A 114 4.48 7.09 -8.82
N ALA A 115 5.01 6.09 -8.12
CA ALA A 115 5.67 6.27 -6.82
C ALA A 115 6.87 7.23 -6.91
N PHE A 116 7.63 7.17 -8.00
CA PHE A 116 8.71 8.11 -8.30
C PHE A 116 8.20 9.55 -8.41
N VAL A 117 7.16 9.79 -9.22
CA VAL A 117 6.61 11.13 -9.47
C VAL A 117 5.99 11.69 -8.19
N GLU A 118 5.11 10.94 -7.53
CA GLU A 118 4.41 11.40 -6.33
C GLU A 118 5.36 11.75 -5.20
N SER A 119 6.40 10.93 -4.98
CA SER A 119 7.41 11.17 -3.93
C SER A 119 8.33 12.33 -4.27
N SER A 120 8.65 12.54 -5.56
CA SER A 120 9.42 13.70 -6.01
C SER A 120 8.62 15.00 -5.84
N LEU A 121 7.32 14.99 -6.17
CA LEU A 121 6.42 16.13 -5.94
C LEU A 121 6.24 16.40 -4.45
N ALA A 122 6.12 15.36 -3.63
CA ALA A 122 6.01 15.53 -2.18
C ALA A 122 7.23 16.19 -1.57
N GLN A 123 8.43 15.88 -2.07
CA GLN A 123 9.66 16.58 -1.69
C GLN A 123 9.71 18.02 -2.20
N LEU A 124 9.28 18.27 -3.44
CA LEU A 124 9.29 19.60 -4.04
C LEU A 124 8.34 20.58 -3.33
N PHE A 125 7.17 20.11 -2.91
CA PHE A 125 6.11 20.93 -2.30
C PHE A 125 6.04 20.82 -0.77
N LYS A 126 7.00 20.13 -0.13
CA LYS A 126 7.03 20.03 1.33
C LYS A 126 7.16 21.40 1.99
N VAL A 127 6.67 21.51 3.21
CA VAL A 127 6.79 22.67 4.07
C VAL A 127 7.46 22.29 5.36
N LYS A 128 8.20 23.25 5.93
CA LYS A 128 8.67 23.15 7.30
C LYS A 128 7.61 23.74 8.22
N ASP A 129 7.11 22.93 9.13
CA ASP A 129 6.14 23.37 10.13
C ASP A 129 6.77 24.43 11.04
N HIS A 130 6.03 25.50 11.33
CA HIS A 130 6.58 26.62 12.09
C HIS A 130 6.77 26.30 13.58
N GLN A 131 5.95 25.41 14.13
CA GLN A 131 5.92 25.08 15.56
C GLN A 131 6.94 24.00 15.88
N ASN A 132 6.85 22.83 15.23
CA ASN A 132 7.69 21.69 15.56
C ASN A 132 8.90 21.52 14.62
N LYS A 133 9.05 22.42 13.63
CA LYS A 133 10.12 22.45 12.63
C LYS A 133 10.23 21.17 11.77
N GLN A 134 9.26 20.26 11.85
CA GLN A 134 9.25 19.03 11.04
C GLN A 134 8.78 19.32 9.62
N PHE A 135 9.20 18.48 8.68
CA PHE A 135 8.71 18.54 7.32
C PHE A 135 7.33 17.89 7.17
N ARG A 136 6.43 18.56 6.46
CA ARG A 136 5.10 18.06 6.07
C ARG A 136 4.93 18.20 4.58
N GLY A 137 4.35 17.22 3.92
CA GLY A 137 4.14 17.26 2.47
C GLY A 137 3.22 16.14 2.01
N GLY A 138 3.35 15.77 0.74
CA GLY A 138 2.48 14.79 0.09
C GLY A 138 1.36 15.44 -0.74
N PRO A 139 0.33 14.66 -1.13
CA PRO A 139 -0.56 15.09 -2.20
C PRO A 139 -1.41 16.31 -1.91
N ALA A 140 -1.92 16.42 -0.68
CA ALA A 140 -2.67 17.60 -0.26
C ALA A 140 -1.85 18.90 -0.47
N TYR A 141 -0.53 18.84 -0.30
CA TYR A 141 0.37 19.99 -0.48
C TYR A 141 0.65 20.30 -1.94
N TYR A 142 0.96 19.31 -2.78
CA TYR A 142 1.20 19.59 -4.20
C TYR A 142 -0.09 19.94 -4.97
N ILE A 143 -1.26 19.46 -4.53
CA ILE A 143 -2.56 19.90 -5.05
C ILE A 143 -2.81 21.37 -4.65
N THR A 144 -2.59 21.69 -3.37
CA THR A 144 -2.82 23.04 -2.86
C THR A 144 -1.85 24.08 -3.42
N LYS A 145 -0.57 23.73 -3.54
CA LYS A 145 0.50 24.67 -3.93
C LYS A 145 0.86 24.61 -5.41
N GLY A 146 0.89 23.40 -5.98
CA GLY A 146 1.21 23.17 -7.39
C GLY A 146 0.02 23.50 -8.28
N LEU A 147 -1.12 22.84 -8.05
CA LEU A 147 -2.35 23.08 -8.83
C LEU A 147 -3.13 24.32 -8.38
N LYS A 148 -2.77 24.92 -7.24
CA LYS A 148 -3.48 26.06 -6.63
C LYS A 148 -4.96 25.75 -6.30
N GLN A 149 -5.31 24.48 -6.15
CA GLN A 149 -6.68 24.01 -5.88
C GLN A 149 -6.83 23.59 -4.42
N LYS A 150 -6.94 24.57 -3.51
CA LYS A 150 -7.05 24.33 -2.06
C LYS A 150 -8.18 23.35 -1.68
N TRP A 151 -9.33 23.47 -2.33
CA TRP A 151 -10.49 22.64 -2.03
C TRP A 151 -10.23 21.15 -2.29
N LEU A 152 -9.57 20.80 -3.40
CA LEU A 152 -9.17 19.42 -3.68
C LEU A 152 -8.11 18.92 -2.70
N GLY A 153 -7.19 19.78 -2.27
CA GLY A 153 -6.22 19.44 -1.24
C GLY A 153 -6.89 19.08 0.10
N ILE A 154 -7.94 19.80 0.47
CA ILE A 154 -8.75 19.51 1.67
C ILE A 154 -9.52 18.20 1.52
N VAL A 155 -10.19 17.99 0.38
CA VAL A 155 -10.91 16.74 0.09
C VAL A 155 -9.94 15.56 0.17
N PHE A 156 -8.78 15.66 -0.47
CA PHE A 156 -7.75 14.61 -0.42
C PHE A 156 -7.28 14.33 1.01
N ALA A 157 -6.99 15.37 1.80
CA ALA A 157 -6.58 15.20 3.19
C ALA A 157 -7.65 14.51 4.04
N LEU A 158 -8.92 14.90 3.90
CA LEU A 158 -10.03 14.26 4.62
C LEU A 158 -10.21 12.80 4.19
N SER A 159 -10.15 12.52 2.89
CA SER A 159 -10.21 11.15 2.37
C SER A 159 -9.07 10.30 2.91
N LEU A 160 -7.85 10.83 2.95
CA LEU A 160 -6.69 10.11 3.47
C LEU A 160 -6.80 9.85 4.98
N ILE A 161 -7.28 10.82 5.76
CA ILE A 161 -7.53 10.66 7.21
C ILE A 161 -8.59 9.57 7.45
N LEU A 162 -9.68 9.58 6.70
CA LEU A 162 -10.73 8.55 6.83
C LEU A 162 -10.19 7.17 6.43
N ALA A 163 -9.53 7.07 5.27
CA ALA A 163 -9.01 5.82 4.75
C ALA A 163 -7.94 5.22 5.67
N TYR A 164 -6.88 5.96 5.99
CA TYR A 164 -5.75 5.45 6.76
C TYR A 164 -5.96 5.52 8.27
N GLY A 165 -6.63 6.58 8.76
CA GLY A 165 -6.86 6.76 10.19
C GLY A 165 -7.86 5.76 10.76
N PHE A 166 -8.89 5.38 9.99
CA PHE A 166 -9.96 4.51 10.47
C PHE A 166 -9.99 3.17 9.71
N VAL A 167 -10.16 3.20 8.38
CA VAL A 167 -10.48 1.99 7.62
C VAL A 167 -9.31 1.01 7.57
N PHE A 168 -8.12 1.45 7.15
CA PHE A 168 -6.95 0.55 7.04
C PHE A 168 -6.51 0.02 8.40
N ASN A 169 -6.53 0.84 9.45
CA ASN A 169 -6.23 0.39 10.81
C ASN A 169 -7.19 -0.72 11.27
N ALA A 170 -8.50 -0.55 11.02
CA ALA A 170 -9.49 -1.57 11.36
C ALA A 170 -9.28 -2.88 10.58
N VAL A 171 -9.03 -2.80 9.26
CA VAL A 171 -8.80 -3.98 8.42
C VAL A 171 -7.53 -4.74 8.83
N GLN A 172 -6.43 -4.03 9.10
CA GLN A 172 -5.17 -4.63 9.52
C GLN A 172 -5.30 -5.30 10.90
N ALA A 173 -5.88 -4.60 11.88
CA ALA A 173 -6.09 -5.15 13.21
C ALA A 173 -7.01 -6.37 13.19
N ASN A 174 -8.13 -6.30 12.46
CA ASN A 174 -9.07 -7.41 12.34
C ASN A 174 -8.43 -8.66 11.72
N ALA A 175 -7.63 -8.50 10.67
CA ALA A 175 -6.96 -9.63 10.05
C ALA A 175 -5.85 -10.24 10.93
N ILE A 176 -5.10 -9.41 11.68
CA ILE A 176 -4.13 -9.93 12.66
C ILE A 176 -4.86 -10.74 13.74
N ILE A 177 -5.92 -10.19 14.33
CA ILE A 177 -6.72 -10.88 15.35
C ILE A 177 -7.28 -12.18 14.76
N GLY A 178 -7.94 -12.15 13.61
CA GLY A 178 -8.52 -13.34 12.98
C GLY A 178 -7.49 -14.43 12.67
N ALA A 179 -6.33 -14.06 12.12
CA ALA A 179 -5.28 -15.03 11.79
C ALA A 179 -4.67 -15.66 13.06
N THR A 180 -4.38 -14.86 14.09
CA THR A 180 -3.80 -15.34 15.35
C THR A 180 -4.79 -16.16 16.17
N SER A 181 -6.07 -15.76 16.21
CA SER A 181 -7.13 -16.57 16.80
C SER A 181 -7.30 -17.90 16.09
N HIS A 182 -7.26 -17.92 14.75
CA HIS A 182 -7.33 -19.19 14.00
C HIS A 182 -6.13 -20.11 14.29
N ALA A 183 -4.93 -19.55 14.40
CA ALA A 183 -3.70 -20.31 14.63
C ALA A 183 -3.57 -20.83 16.08
N TRP A 184 -3.98 -20.03 17.07
CA TRP A 184 -3.69 -20.28 18.49
C TRP A 184 -4.92 -20.36 19.41
N GLY A 185 -6.12 -20.08 18.91
CA GLY A 185 -7.37 -20.19 19.67
C GLY A 185 -7.53 -19.19 20.81
N TRP A 186 -6.88 -18.02 20.73
CA TRP A 186 -6.90 -17.00 21.77
C TRP A 186 -8.21 -16.20 21.86
N ASP A 187 -9.06 -16.31 20.84
CA ASP A 187 -10.43 -15.77 20.84
C ASP A 187 -11.27 -16.29 22.02
N LYS A 188 -11.02 -17.52 22.47
CA LYS A 188 -11.71 -18.12 23.62
C LYS A 188 -11.52 -17.34 24.93
N ALA A 189 -10.47 -16.52 25.03
CA ALA A 189 -10.20 -15.70 26.20
C ALA A 189 -10.76 -14.27 26.08
N ASN A 190 -11.34 -13.89 24.94
CA ASN A 190 -11.94 -12.57 24.74
C ASN A 190 -13.16 -12.42 25.65
N PHE A 191 -13.39 -11.19 26.12
CA PHE A 191 -14.56 -10.88 26.93
C PHE A 191 -15.55 -10.02 26.12
N VAL A 192 -16.83 -10.19 26.42
CA VAL A 192 -17.91 -9.46 25.78
C VAL A 192 -18.43 -8.41 26.75
N LEU A 193 -18.37 -7.14 26.35
CA LEU A 193 -19.02 -6.04 27.06
C LEU A 193 -20.40 -5.84 26.47
N GLY A 194 -21.44 -6.12 27.26
CA GLY A 194 -22.81 -5.76 26.92
C GLY A 194 -23.07 -4.28 27.20
N LEU A 195 -23.22 -3.47 26.16
CA LEU A 195 -23.57 -2.05 26.25
C LEU A 195 -24.94 -1.81 25.60
N GLY A 196 -25.99 -1.78 26.42
CA GLY A 196 -27.34 -1.38 25.97
C GLY A 196 -27.93 -2.22 24.83
N GLY A 197 -27.64 -3.53 24.80
CA GLY A 197 -28.09 -4.45 23.72
C GLY A 197 -27.09 -4.63 22.58
N LEU A 198 -25.89 -4.03 22.66
CA LEU A 198 -24.76 -4.31 21.80
C LEU A 198 -23.72 -5.15 22.54
N ASP A 199 -23.50 -6.37 22.07
CA ASP A 199 -22.44 -7.26 22.54
C ASP A 199 -21.14 -6.88 21.82
N LEU A 200 -20.24 -6.20 22.53
CA LEU A 200 -18.93 -5.81 22.01
C LEU A 200 -17.88 -6.80 22.48
N GLU A 201 -17.40 -7.64 21.57
CA GLU A 201 -16.26 -8.52 21.82
C GLU A 201 -14.96 -7.71 21.86
N VAL A 202 -14.25 -7.79 22.99
CA VAL A 202 -12.97 -7.12 23.19
C VAL A 202 -11.84 -8.14 23.11
N SER A 203 -10.99 -7.99 22.09
CA SER A 203 -9.83 -8.85 21.87
C SER A 203 -8.61 -8.39 22.68
N TRP A 204 -8.02 -9.30 23.47
CA TRP A 204 -6.76 -9.03 24.17
C TRP A 204 -5.59 -8.73 23.22
N VAL A 205 -5.55 -9.39 22.07
CA VAL A 205 -4.58 -9.10 21.00
C VAL A 205 -4.80 -7.67 20.48
N GLY A 206 -6.06 -7.27 20.28
CA GLY A 206 -6.41 -5.89 19.92
C GLY A 206 -5.93 -4.86 20.95
N ILE A 207 -6.15 -5.11 22.24
CA ILE A 207 -5.67 -4.23 23.33
C ILE A 207 -4.14 -4.12 23.30
N ALA A 208 -3.44 -5.24 23.17
CA ALA A 208 -1.98 -5.25 23.08
C ALA A 208 -1.48 -4.44 21.86
N LEU A 209 -2.11 -4.60 20.70
CA LEU A 209 -1.80 -3.82 19.50
C LEU A 209 -1.99 -2.32 19.72
N VAL A 210 -3.08 -1.91 20.38
CA VAL A 210 -3.35 -0.50 20.69
C VAL A 210 -2.26 0.07 21.61
N ILE A 211 -1.91 -0.64 22.69
CA ILE A 211 -0.88 -0.18 23.64
C ILE A 211 0.48 -0.05 22.94
N MET A 212 0.91 -1.07 22.20
CA MET A 212 2.19 -1.04 21.48
C MET A 212 2.21 0.09 20.45
N THR A 213 1.13 0.26 19.70
CA THR A 213 1.02 1.31 18.67
C THR A 213 1.04 2.70 19.30
N ALA A 214 0.33 2.91 20.41
CA ALA A 214 0.31 4.18 21.14
C ALA A 214 1.72 4.61 21.58
N LEU A 215 2.49 3.69 22.18
CA LEU A 215 3.88 3.98 22.62
C LEU A 215 4.78 4.46 21.49
N ILE A 216 4.54 3.98 20.26
CA ILE A 216 5.29 4.37 19.06
C ILE A 216 4.79 5.71 18.52
N ILE A 217 3.49 5.86 18.29
CA ILE A 217 2.90 7.02 17.62
C ILE A 217 3.04 8.30 18.45
N PHE A 218 2.82 8.23 19.77
CA PHE A 218 2.97 9.41 20.64
C PHE A 218 4.42 9.93 20.72
N GLY A 219 5.41 9.15 20.28
CA GLY A 219 6.80 9.61 20.13
C GLY A 219 7.08 10.43 18.86
N GLY A 220 6.09 10.59 17.97
CA GLY A 220 6.21 11.35 16.72
C GLY A 220 7.00 10.65 15.62
N ILE A 221 7.16 11.34 14.48
CA ILE A 221 7.67 10.75 13.22
C ILE A 221 9.07 10.14 13.35
N LYS A 222 9.95 10.70 14.18
CA LYS A 222 11.29 10.15 14.41
C LYS A 222 11.25 8.77 15.10
N ARG A 223 10.36 8.60 16.09
CA ARG A 223 10.20 7.30 16.78
C ARG A 223 9.60 6.28 15.83
N ILE A 224 8.56 6.66 15.08
CA ILE A 224 7.95 5.82 14.04
C ILE A 224 9.01 5.35 13.04
N ALA A 225 9.78 6.28 12.50
CA ALA A 225 10.85 6.01 11.55
C ALA A 225 11.94 5.08 12.10
N LYS A 226 12.36 5.29 13.36
CA LYS A 226 13.39 4.47 14.00
C LYS A 226 12.91 3.03 14.23
N VAL A 227 11.66 2.86 14.64
CA VAL A 227 11.04 1.54 14.81
C VAL A 227 10.89 0.85 13.46
N ALA A 228 10.38 1.55 12.44
CA ALA A 228 10.25 1.03 11.08
C ALA A 228 11.60 0.60 10.49
N GLU A 229 12.66 1.39 10.72
CA GLU A 229 14.02 1.09 10.26
C GLU A 229 14.56 -0.25 10.78
N SER A 230 14.16 -0.65 11.99
CA SER A 230 14.55 -1.95 12.56
C SER A 230 13.59 -3.08 12.17
N ILE A 231 12.28 -2.87 12.33
CA ILE A 231 11.28 -3.94 12.20
C ILE A 231 11.02 -4.33 10.75
N VAL A 232 10.87 -3.35 9.84
CA VAL A 232 10.41 -3.62 8.47
C VAL A 232 11.42 -4.46 7.68
N PRO A 233 12.73 -4.16 7.68
CA PRO A 233 13.69 -5.01 6.98
C PRO A 233 13.75 -6.43 7.55
N PHE A 234 13.64 -6.57 8.88
CA PHE A 234 13.64 -7.87 9.54
C PHE A 234 12.40 -8.70 9.15
N MET A 235 11.22 -8.10 9.19
CA MET A 235 9.96 -8.74 8.76
C MET A 235 10.02 -9.17 7.29
N ALA A 236 10.46 -8.29 6.39
CA ALA A 236 10.57 -8.59 4.98
C ALA A 236 11.56 -9.74 4.73
N LEU A 237 12.70 -9.74 5.43
CA LEU A 237 13.70 -10.79 5.32
C LEU A 237 13.14 -12.15 5.77
N LEU A 238 12.46 -12.23 6.92
CA LEU A 238 11.83 -13.46 7.39
C LEU A 238 10.79 -13.99 6.39
N TYR A 239 9.94 -13.11 5.87
CA TYR A 239 8.92 -13.49 4.89
C TYR A 239 9.55 -14.06 3.61
N ILE A 240 10.56 -13.38 3.07
CA ILE A 240 11.30 -13.85 1.89
C ILE A 240 12.02 -15.16 2.17
N MET A 241 12.63 -15.34 3.34
CA MET A 241 13.29 -16.61 3.70
C MET A 241 12.31 -17.79 3.67
N VAL A 242 11.12 -17.64 4.26
CA VAL A 242 10.09 -18.69 4.26
C VAL A 242 9.60 -18.97 2.84
N ALA A 243 9.34 -17.93 2.05
CA ALA A 243 8.91 -18.08 0.67
C ALA A 243 9.97 -18.79 -0.20
N LEU A 244 11.25 -18.42 -0.05
CA LEU A 244 12.36 -19.05 -0.74
C LEU A 244 12.56 -20.50 -0.30
N TYR A 245 12.42 -20.79 1.00
CA TYR A 245 12.47 -22.16 1.50
C TYR A 245 11.39 -23.03 0.85
N ILE A 246 10.14 -22.56 0.80
CA ILE A 246 9.03 -23.29 0.14
C ILE A 246 9.31 -23.46 -1.35
N ALA A 247 9.80 -22.43 -2.03
CA ALA A 247 10.13 -22.48 -3.46
C ALA A 247 11.26 -23.47 -3.77
N ILE A 248 12.32 -23.51 -2.96
CA ILE A 248 13.44 -24.44 -3.10
C ILE A 248 13.00 -25.87 -2.76
N ALA A 249 12.19 -26.06 -1.72
CA ALA A 249 11.65 -27.37 -1.36
C ALA A 249 10.73 -27.96 -2.46
N ASN A 250 10.12 -27.11 -3.29
CA ASN A 250 9.23 -27.48 -4.39
C ASN A 250 9.78 -27.05 -5.76
N LEU A 251 11.10 -27.01 -5.90
CA LEU A 251 11.78 -26.48 -7.10
C LEU A 251 11.29 -27.12 -8.43
N PRO A 252 10.99 -28.44 -8.49
CA PRO A 252 10.46 -29.05 -9.71
C PRO A 252 9.12 -28.48 -10.19
N MET A 253 8.30 -27.90 -9.29
CA MET A 253 6.99 -27.33 -9.62
C MET A 253 7.08 -25.90 -10.16
N LEU A 254 8.18 -25.20 -9.93
CA LEU A 254 8.31 -23.78 -10.31
C LEU A 254 8.08 -23.53 -11.81
N PRO A 255 8.65 -24.31 -12.74
CA PRO A 255 8.40 -24.09 -14.17
C PRO A 255 6.92 -24.21 -14.54
N GLU A 256 6.20 -25.15 -13.93
CA GLU A 256 4.77 -25.35 -14.16
C GLU A 256 3.94 -24.17 -13.62
N ILE A 257 4.30 -23.65 -12.43
CA ILE A 257 3.65 -22.46 -11.85
C ILE A 257 3.83 -21.25 -12.78
N PHE A 258 5.04 -20.98 -13.27
CA PHE A 258 5.25 -19.87 -14.21
C PHE A 258 4.44 -20.07 -15.51
N LYS A 259 4.44 -21.29 -16.07
CA LYS A 259 3.63 -21.61 -17.25
C LYS A 259 2.14 -21.36 -16.99
N LEU A 260 1.64 -21.72 -15.82
CA LEU A 260 0.25 -21.50 -15.42
C LEU A 260 -0.07 -20.00 -15.30
N ILE A 261 0.81 -19.20 -14.69
CA ILE A 261 0.66 -17.75 -14.58
C ILE A 261 0.56 -17.12 -15.99
N PHE A 262 1.52 -17.37 -16.87
CA PHE A 262 1.55 -16.75 -18.20
C PHE A 262 0.40 -17.25 -19.10
N SER A 263 0.08 -18.54 -19.08
CA SER A 263 -1.00 -19.09 -19.91
C SER A 263 -2.38 -18.59 -19.47
N LYS A 264 -2.62 -18.43 -18.17
CA LYS A 264 -3.89 -17.93 -17.62
C LYS A 264 -4.00 -16.41 -17.62
N ALA A 265 -2.90 -15.66 -17.74
CA ALA A 265 -2.92 -14.20 -17.74
C ALA A 265 -3.70 -13.60 -18.94
N PHE A 266 -3.64 -14.27 -20.09
CA PHE A 266 -4.25 -13.83 -21.35
C PHE A 266 -5.47 -14.67 -21.76
N GLN A 267 -6.02 -15.47 -20.85
CA GLN A 267 -7.29 -16.14 -21.10
C GLN A 267 -8.43 -15.14 -20.90
N PHE A 268 -8.98 -14.67 -22.01
CA PHE A 268 -10.17 -13.83 -22.05
C PHE A 268 -11.41 -14.73 -21.92
N GLU A 269 -11.60 -15.31 -20.75
CA GLU A 269 -12.92 -15.79 -20.37
C GLU A 269 -13.78 -14.54 -20.15
N ALA A 270 -14.91 -14.44 -20.86
CA ALA A 270 -15.74 -13.24 -20.94
C ALA A 270 -16.21 -12.80 -19.54
N ALA A 271 -15.44 -11.91 -18.90
CA ALA A 271 -15.78 -11.33 -17.62
C ALA A 271 -16.70 -10.15 -17.88
N ALA A 272 -18.01 -10.42 -17.81
CA ALA A 272 -19.10 -9.48 -18.01
C ALA A 272 -19.33 -9.04 -19.47
N GLY A 273 -20.58 -9.11 -19.91
CA GLY A 273 -21.01 -8.91 -21.30
C GLY A 273 -20.70 -7.52 -21.87
N GLY A 274 -20.35 -7.49 -23.16
CA GLY A 274 -20.05 -6.29 -23.94
C GLY A 274 -18.71 -6.37 -24.67
N PHE A 275 -18.51 -5.55 -25.71
CA PHE A 275 -17.28 -5.53 -26.53
C PHE A 275 -16.02 -5.23 -25.71
N PHE A 276 -16.11 -4.34 -24.70
CA PHE A 276 -15.00 -4.01 -23.81
C PHE A 276 -14.83 -4.99 -22.64
N GLY A 277 -15.91 -5.60 -22.13
CA GLY A 277 -15.85 -6.66 -21.10
C GLY A 277 -15.24 -7.96 -21.62
N ALA A 278 -15.44 -8.26 -22.91
CA ALA A 278 -14.78 -9.37 -23.59
C ALA A 278 -13.25 -9.21 -23.70
N MET A 279 -12.70 -7.99 -23.58
CA MET A 279 -11.25 -7.73 -23.66
C MET A 279 -10.54 -7.72 -22.29
N ILE A 280 -11.27 -7.73 -21.18
CA ILE A 280 -10.69 -7.70 -19.83
C ILE A 280 -10.98 -9.04 -19.16
N SER A 281 -9.94 -9.84 -18.93
CA SER A 281 -10.10 -11.10 -18.20
C SER A 281 -10.34 -10.84 -16.71
N MET A 282 -11.02 -11.77 -16.02
CA MET A 282 -11.17 -11.71 -14.56
C MET A 282 -9.78 -11.69 -13.87
N ALA A 283 -8.81 -12.41 -14.43
CA ALA A 283 -7.42 -12.39 -14.01
C ALA A 283 -6.82 -10.97 -14.07
N MET A 284 -7.03 -10.25 -15.17
CA MET A 284 -6.56 -8.88 -15.35
C MET A 284 -7.20 -7.94 -14.34
N MET A 285 -8.53 -7.94 -14.23
CA MET A 285 -9.24 -7.06 -13.31
C MET A 285 -8.85 -7.30 -11.85
N MET A 286 -8.83 -8.56 -11.42
CA MET A 286 -8.44 -8.91 -10.05
C MET A 286 -6.97 -8.67 -9.78
N GLY A 287 -6.10 -8.96 -10.75
CA GLY A 287 -4.67 -8.71 -10.67
C GLY A 287 -4.35 -7.22 -10.55
N ILE A 288 -4.97 -6.36 -11.37
CA ILE A 288 -4.78 -4.91 -11.26
C ILE A 288 -5.37 -4.38 -9.95
N LYS A 289 -6.61 -4.75 -9.62
CA LYS A 289 -7.31 -4.31 -8.40
C LYS A 289 -6.51 -4.62 -7.13
N ARG A 290 -5.96 -5.84 -7.04
CA ARG A 290 -5.20 -6.29 -5.86
C ARG A 290 -3.74 -5.85 -5.92
N GLY A 291 -3.16 -5.73 -7.11
CA GLY A 291 -1.82 -5.17 -7.32
C GLY A 291 -1.71 -3.73 -6.83
N LEU A 292 -2.66 -2.88 -7.22
CA LEU A 292 -2.75 -1.49 -6.78
C LEU A 292 -2.95 -1.36 -5.26
N PHE A 293 -3.77 -2.25 -4.68
CA PHE A 293 -3.95 -2.30 -3.22
C PHE A 293 -2.67 -2.75 -2.49
N SER A 294 -1.88 -3.62 -3.10
CA SER A 294 -0.66 -4.19 -2.50
C SER A 294 0.54 -3.24 -2.58
N ASN A 295 0.66 -2.42 -3.61
CA ASN A 295 1.80 -1.51 -3.77
C ASN A 295 1.51 -0.07 -3.32
N GLU A 296 0.24 0.29 -3.16
CA GLU A 296 -0.25 1.65 -2.84
C GLU A 296 0.28 2.75 -3.78
N ALA A 297 0.79 2.39 -4.96
CA ALA A 297 1.25 3.35 -5.94
C ALA A 297 0.05 4.07 -6.57
N GLY A 298 0.05 5.41 -6.57
CA GLY A 298 -1.12 6.18 -7.01
C GLY A 298 -2.17 6.42 -5.93
N MET A 299 -2.02 5.86 -4.72
CA MET A 299 -2.93 6.08 -3.59
C MET A 299 -2.58 7.36 -2.79
N GLY A 300 -1.34 7.84 -2.92
CA GLY A 300 -0.91 9.12 -2.35
C GLY A 300 -0.64 9.13 -0.83
N SER A 301 -0.56 7.97 -0.18
CA SER A 301 -0.19 7.84 1.24
C SER A 301 1.32 7.90 1.47
N ALA A 302 2.07 7.06 0.77
CA ALA A 302 3.53 6.95 0.88
C ALA A 302 4.30 8.26 0.65
N PRO A 303 3.87 9.17 -0.25
CA PRO A 303 4.54 10.46 -0.43
C PRO A 303 4.55 11.33 0.85
N ASN A 304 3.64 11.11 1.81
CA ASN A 304 3.65 11.82 3.09
C ASN A 304 4.90 11.46 3.92
N ALA A 305 5.23 10.17 3.99
CA ALA A 305 6.47 9.71 4.63
C ALA A 305 7.69 10.16 3.83
N ALA A 306 7.60 10.12 2.50
CA ALA A 306 8.64 10.64 1.63
C ALA A 306 8.93 12.12 1.90
N ALA A 307 7.92 12.97 2.09
CA ALA A 307 8.10 14.40 2.37
C ALA A 307 8.83 14.69 3.70
N ALA A 308 8.72 13.79 4.69
CA ALA A 308 9.40 13.93 5.97
C ALA A 308 10.93 13.75 5.86
N SER A 309 11.42 13.15 4.76
CA SER A 309 12.87 12.96 4.58
C SER A 309 13.60 14.26 4.28
N ASP A 310 14.82 14.35 4.80
CA ASP A 310 15.78 15.37 4.40
C ASP A 310 16.66 14.85 3.24
N VAL A 311 16.51 15.46 2.06
CA VAL A 311 17.25 15.11 0.83
C VAL A 311 17.73 16.37 0.12
N LYS A 312 18.92 16.26 -0.49
CA LYS A 312 19.51 17.34 -1.30
C LYS A 312 18.73 17.68 -2.56
N HIS A 313 18.08 16.68 -3.18
CA HIS A 313 17.33 16.85 -4.42
C HIS A 313 16.06 15.99 -4.38
N PRO A 314 14.87 16.52 -4.78
CA PRO A 314 13.59 15.80 -4.71
C PRO A 314 13.60 14.43 -5.41
N VAL A 315 14.24 14.37 -6.58
CA VAL A 315 14.38 13.13 -7.38
C VAL A 315 15.06 12.00 -6.60
N ASN A 316 16.00 12.29 -5.70
CA ASN A 316 16.66 11.24 -4.93
C ASN A 316 15.66 10.46 -4.09
N GLN A 317 14.69 11.15 -3.50
CA GLN A 317 13.63 10.49 -2.74
C GLN A 317 12.65 9.75 -3.66
N GLY A 318 12.33 10.30 -4.83
CA GLY A 318 11.55 9.58 -5.84
C GLY A 318 12.18 8.25 -6.23
N LEU A 319 13.49 8.25 -6.51
CA LEU A 319 14.27 7.07 -6.87
C LEU A 319 14.31 6.03 -5.75
N VAL A 320 14.38 6.47 -4.51
CA VAL A 320 14.35 5.59 -3.33
C VAL A 320 12.95 4.97 -3.16
N GLN A 321 11.88 5.76 -3.31
CA GLN A 321 10.51 5.33 -3.07
C GLN A 321 9.94 4.39 -4.14
N MET A 322 10.41 4.52 -5.40
CA MET A 322 10.00 3.61 -6.48
C MET A 322 10.49 2.17 -6.25
N LEU A 323 11.56 1.96 -5.48
CA LEU A 323 12.07 0.62 -5.13
C LEU A 323 11.17 -0.12 -4.14
N GLY A 324 10.23 0.58 -3.52
CA GLY A 324 9.32 -0.01 -2.54
C GLY A 324 8.01 -0.50 -3.15
N VAL A 325 7.92 -0.49 -4.47
CA VAL A 325 6.87 -1.08 -5.29
C VAL A 325 7.44 -2.36 -5.89
#